data_AF-A0A3M4KC07-F1
#
_entry.id   AF-A0A3M4KC07-F1
#
_cell.length_a   1.000
_cell.length_b   1.000
_cell.length_c   1.000
_cell.angle_alpha   90.00
_cell.angle_beta   90.00
_cell.angle_gamma   90.00
#
_symmetry.space_group_name_H-M   'P 1'
#
loop_
_entity.id
_entity.type
_entity.pdbx_description
1 polymer ?
#
loop_
_entity_poly.entity_id
_entity_poly.type
_entity_poly.pdbx_seq_one_letter_code
_entity_poly.pdbx_strand_id
1 'polypeptide(L)'
;MPLATLIRRSSLPCPEVSVEQALQLLAQHYGLSGTLKTLGSQQDRNFLLETDKRRYVLKICHGAYSTRELMAQHAALQHLASHRAVSVPGVIRANDTEQLLSVDVDGQAVHVRLLEFIDGQSLGHVGHLSHDIVVGLGELCARVDLALADFEHPGLERILQWDPRHAHALIKHLLPVIKDADARACVIEAGEQAHRRLLPLIPSLPIQAVHLDITEHNVVWLRDSQCQWQMQGLIDFGDLVSTWRVADLSVTCAALLHHAEGDPLYILPAIRAYHALNPLKCEELQALWPLIVARSAVLVLSSEQQASVEPDNAYIQANLAGEWNIFDVATSVPMALMEAAILQAAGVDLPSVDQPVYQPLLPGLTGLTPTVVDLGVLSEHFVAGNWEQGGIDEYLLSQAAGDDGLAASRFGEYRLSRTLPDCAKEPETFALHVELHVPAGTALHAPFSGTLRLTADAALLLVGDAISLKLWGVLPDASLADHVSAGALIGQGGGSLLLQLCTAPDLSPPLFTTPS
;
A
#
# COMPACT_ATOMS: atom_id res chain seq x y z
N MET A 1 -15.29 -21.25 -9.30
CA MET A 1 -14.60 -21.38 -10.60
C MET A 1 -13.12 -21.68 -10.34
N PRO A 2 -12.48 -22.70 -10.94
CA PRO A 2 -11.06 -23.00 -10.70
C PRO A 2 -10.14 -21.85 -11.16
N LEU A 3 -9.00 -21.63 -10.49
CA LEU A 3 -7.98 -20.63 -10.84
C LEU A 3 -7.52 -20.75 -12.32
N ALA A 4 -7.45 -21.98 -12.84
CA ALA A 4 -7.12 -22.24 -14.25
C ALA A 4 -8.16 -21.67 -15.25
N THR A 5 -9.43 -21.61 -14.87
CA THR A 5 -10.47 -20.98 -15.70
C THR A 5 -10.34 -19.46 -15.70
N LEU A 6 -9.84 -18.89 -14.60
CA LEU A 6 -9.57 -17.46 -14.50
C LEU A 6 -8.42 -17.03 -15.41
N ILE A 7 -7.30 -17.76 -15.35
CA ILE A 7 -6.13 -17.54 -16.23
C ILE A 7 -6.50 -17.71 -17.71
N ARG A 8 -7.38 -18.67 -18.02
CA ARG A 8 -7.87 -18.84 -19.39
C ARG A 8 -8.76 -17.69 -19.87
N ARG A 9 -9.52 -17.04 -18.98
CA ARG A 9 -10.34 -15.87 -19.33
C ARG A 9 -9.48 -14.65 -19.63
N SER A 10 -8.43 -14.42 -18.84
CA SER A 10 -7.51 -13.29 -19.05
C SER A 10 -6.63 -13.44 -20.30
N SER A 11 -6.51 -14.66 -20.86
CA SER A 11 -5.76 -14.92 -22.10
C SER A 11 -6.60 -14.87 -23.39
N LEU A 12 -7.90 -14.55 -23.34
CA LEU A 12 -8.74 -14.44 -24.53
C LEU A 12 -8.60 -13.05 -25.17
N PRO A 13 -8.43 -12.94 -26.50
CA PRO A 13 -8.47 -11.64 -27.17
C PRO A 13 -9.86 -11.02 -27.08
N CYS A 14 -9.97 -9.70 -27.24
CA CYS A 14 -11.28 -9.02 -27.32
C CYS A 14 -12.14 -9.60 -28.47
N PRO A 15 -13.49 -9.62 -28.35
CA PRO A 15 -14.36 -9.98 -29.46
C PRO A 15 -14.09 -9.14 -30.71
N GLU A 16 -14.13 -9.77 -31.89
CA GLU A 16 -13.89 -9.10 -33.18
C GLU A 16 -15.19 -8.48 -33.71
N VAL A 17 -15.60 -7.37 -33.11
CA VAL A 17 -16.77 -6.61 -33.56
C VAL A 17 -16.32 -5.31 -34.22
N SER A 18 -16.74 -5.11 -35.47
CA SER A 18 -16.48 -3.91 -36.28
C SER A 18 -17.38 -2.74 -35.85
N VAL A 19 -17.01 -1.53 -36.26
CA VAL A 19 -17.82 -0.33 -35.99
C VAL A 19 -19.19 -0.44 -36.67
N GLU A 20 -19.24 -1.00 -37.88
CA GLU A 20 -20.47 -1.19 -38.65
C GLU A 20 -21.40 -2.19 -37.97
N GLN A 21 -20.88 -3.33 -37.50
CA GLN A 21 -21.66 -4.31 -36.74
C GLN A 21 -22.19 -3.72 -35.42
N ALA A 22 -21.36 -2.96 -34.69
CA ALA A 22 -21.78 -2.28 -33.47
C ALA A 22 -22.90 -1.25 -33.72
N LEU A 23 -22.81 -0.47 -34.81
CA LEU A 23 -23.88 0.45 -35.23
C LEU A 23 -25.17 -0.28 -35.59
N GLN A 24 -25.10 -1.44 -36.25
CA GLN A 24 -26.27 -2.27 -36.55
C GLN A 24 -26.94 -2.77 -35.27
N LEU A 25 -26.17 -3.26 -34.29
CA LEU A 25 -26.70 -3.69 -33.00
C LEU A 25 -27.40 -2.55 -32.26
N LEU A 26 -26.82 -1.35 -32.25
CA LEU A 26 -27.41 -0.15 -31.66
C LEU A 26 -28.72 0.26 -32.33
N ALA A 27 -28.75 0.28 -33.67
CA ALA A 27 -29.94 0.63 -34.42
C ALA A 27 -31.06 -0.39 -34.22
N GLN A 28 -30.74 -1.69 -34.28
CA GLN A 28 -31.71 -2.77 -34.22
C GLN A 28 -32.30 -2.97 -32.82
N HIS A 29 -31.46 -2.91 -31.77
CA HIS A 29 -31.87 -3.29 -30.42
C HIS A 29 -32.08 -2.11 -29.48
N TYR A 30 -31.51 -0.94 -29.77
CA TYR A 30 -31.65 0.24 -28.92
C TYR A 30 -32.35 1.41 -29.63
N GLY A 31 -32.59 1.31 -30.95
CA GLY A 31 -33.16 2.40 -31.74
C GLY A 31 -32.25 3.64 -31.79
N LEU A 32 -30.94 3.46 -31.58
CA LEU A 32 -29.96 4.54 -31.52
C LEU A 32 -29.08 4.57 -32.76
N SER A 33 -28.72 5.78 -33.18
CA SER A 33 -27.78 6.05 -34.27
C SER A 33 -26.86 7.20 -33.88
N GLY A 34 -25.64 7.20 -34.39
CA GLY A 34 -24.66 8.23 -34.07
C GLY A 34 -23.28 7.89 -34.60
N THR A 35 -22.27 8.56 -34.08
CA THR A 35 -20.86 8.27 -34.38
C THR A 35 -20.29 7.37 -33.29
N LEU A 36 -19.60 6.31 -33.70
CA LEU A 36 -18.89 5.41 -32.78
C LEU A 36 -17.40 5.70 -32.79
N LYS A 37 -16.81 5.75 -31.60
CA LYS A 37 -15.37 5.76 -31.39
C LYS A 37 -14.99 4.56 -30.52
N THR A 38 -14.05 3.75 -30.99
CA THR A 38 -13.49 2.65 -30.20
C THR A 38 -12.78 3.20 -28.97
N LEU A 39 -13.08 2.63 -27.80
CA LEU A 39 -12.39 2.88 -26.55
C LEU A 39 -11.39 1.74 -26.30
N GLY A 40 -10.26 2.07 -25.68
CA GLY A 40 -9.30 1.06 -25.23
C GLY A 40 -9.91 0.16 -24.15
N SER A 41 -9.61 -1.14 -24.20
CA SER A 41 -10.04 -2.13 -23.22
C SER A 41 -9.19 -3.39 -23.36
N GLN A 42 -8.99 -4.12 -22.27
CA GLN A 42 -8.16 -5.33 -22.25
C GLN A 42 -8.93 -6.60 -22.64
N GLN A 43 -10.21 -6.71 -22.26
CA GLN A 43 -11.00 -7.94 -22.41
C GLN A 43 -12.29 -7.74 -23.22
N ASP A 44 -12.90 -6.56 -23.08
CA ASP A 44 -14.14 -6.19 -23.77
C ASP A 44 -13.87 -5.32 -24.99
N ARG A 45 -14.75 -5.37 -25.99
CA ARG A 45 -14.79 -4.39 -27.07
C ARG A 45 -15.71 -3.24 -26.67
N ASN A 46 -15.12 -2.09 -26.34
CA ASN A 46 -15.84 -0.92 -25.86
C ASN A 46 -15.94 0.17 -26.95
N PHE A 47 -17.12 0.78 -27.10
CA PHE A 47 -17.33 1.91 -28.00
C PHE A 47 -18.04 3.07 -27.28
N LEU A 48 -17.55 4.28 -27.50
CA LEU A 48 -18.28 5.51 -27.19
C LEU A 48 -19.23 5.82 -28.35
N LEU A 49 -20.52 5.86 -28.06
CA LEU A 49 -21.55 6.34 -28.97
C LEU A 49 -21.87 7.80 -28.67
N GLU A 50 -21.67 8.66 -29.67
CA GLU A 50 -22.09 10.05 -29.66
C GLU A 50 -23.35 10.22 -30.50
N THR A 51 -24.44 10.61 -29.84
CA THR A 51 -25.70 10.99 -30.50
C THR A 51 -25.93 12.49 -30.36
N ASP A 52 -26.92 13.04 -31.06
CA ASP A 52 -27.27 14.47 -30.98
C ASP A 52 -27.66 14.95 -29.58
N LYS A 53 -28.08 14.03 -28.70
CA LYS A 53 -28.64 14.37 -27.38
C LYS A 53 -27.80 13.90 -26.21
N ARG A 54 -27.21 12.70 -26.32
CA ARG A 54 -26.54 11.99 -25.22
C ARG A 54 -25.40 11.13 -25.72
N ARG A 55 -24.52 10.76 -24.79
CA ARG A 55 -23.42 9.83 -25.01
C ARG A 55 -23.66 8.53 -24.26
N TYR A 56 -23.18 7.43 -24.83
CA TYR A 56 -23.32 6.09 -24.28
C TYR A 56 -22.03 5.29 -24.43
N VAL A 57 -21.84 4.29 -23.58
CA VAL A 57 -20.78 3.29 -23.72
C VAL A 57 -21.39 1.95 -24.06
N LEU A 58 -21.11 1.45 -25.26
CA LEU A 58 -21.43 0.09 -25.68
C LEU A 58 -20.28 -0.82 -25.25
N LYS A 59 -20.56 -1.78 -24.36
CA LYS A 59 -19.61 -2.82 -23.95
C LYS A 59 -20.02 -4.15 -24.58
N ILE A 60 -19.09 -4.82 -25.26
CA ILE A 60 -19.30 -6.14 -25.88
C ILE A 60 -18.26 -7.11 -25.35
N CYS A 61 -18.71 -8.19 -24.71
CA CYS A 61 -17.85 -9.23 -24.16
C CYS A 61 -18.19 -10.60 -24.76
N HIS A 62 -17.31 -11.58 -24.56
CA HIS A 62 -17.52 -12.94 -25.05
C HIS A 62 -18.76 -13.60 -24.45
N GLY A 63 -19.51 -14.35 -25.26
CA GLY A 63 -20.69 -15.11 -24.84
C GLY A 63 -20.37 -16.27 -23.87
N ALA A 64 -19.10 -16.57 -23.65
CA ALA A 64 -18.64 -17.51 -22.62
C ALA A 64 -18.65 -16.89 -21.22
N TYR A 65 -18.82 -15.57 -21.10
CA TYR A 65 -18.93 -14.90 -19.81
C TYR A 65 -20.27 -15.23 -19.18
N SER A 66 -20.29 -15.38 -17.86
CA SER A 66 -21.52 -15.72 -17.17
C SER A 66 -22.48 -14.54 -17.20
N THR A 67 -23.66 -14.75 -17.78
CA THR A 67 -24.75 -13.76 -17.74
C THR A 67 -25.12 -13.38 -16.31
N ARG A 68 -25.00 -14.30 -15.35
CA ARG A 68 -25.24 -14.04 -13.92
C ARG A 68 -24.26 -13.03 -13.33
N GLU A 69 -22.99 -13.09 -13.75
CA GLU A 69 -21.95 -12.14 -13.33
C GLU A 69 -22.26 -10.75 -13.92
N LEU A 70 -22.59 -10.67 -15.21
CA LEU A 70 -22.95 -9.42 -15.89
C LEU A 70 -24.23 -8.77 -15.32
N MET A 71 -25.24 -9.58 -14.99
CA MET A 71 -26.46 -9.12 -14.34
C MET A 71 -26.19 -8.57 -12.93
N ALA A 72 -25.22 -9.12 -12.19
CA ALA A 72 -24.83 -8.59 -10.88
C ALA A 72 -24.34 -7.15 -10.98
N GLN A 73 -23.55 -6.85 -12.01
CA GLN A 73 -23.05 -5.50 -12.27
C GLN A 73 -24.19 -4.53 -12.58
N HIS A 74 -25.18 -4.93 -13.40
CA HIS A 74 -26.36 -4.11 -13.66
C HIS A 74 -27.22 -3.88 -12.42
N ALA A 75 -27.42 -4.92 -11.61
CA ALA A 75 -28.15 -4.80 -10.37
C ALA A 75 -27.45 -3.85 -9.39
N ALA A 76 -26.12 -3.88 -9.32
CA ALA A 76 -25.34 -2.96 -8.49
C ALA A 76 -25.41 -1.52 -8.97
N LEU A 77 -25.28 -1.27 -10.29
CA LEU A 77 -25.48 0.05 -10.87
C LEU A 77 -26.88 0.60 -10.54
N GLN A 78 -27.91 -0.23 -10.66
CA GLN A 78 -29.28 0.15 -10.33
C GLN A 78 -29.46 0.42 -8.82
N HIS A 79 -28.84 -0.39 -7.96
CA HIS A 79 -28.83 -0.20 -6.51
C HIS A 79 -28.15 1.11 -6.11
N LEU A 80 -26.96 1.37 -6.65
CA LEU A 80 -26.20 2.59 -6.41
C LEU A 80 -26.88 3.84 -6.96
N ALA A 81 -27.55 3.75 -8.11
CA ALA A 81 -28.32 4.87 -8.66
C ALA A 81 -29.47 5.35 -7.74
N SER A 82 -29.94 4.49 -6.81
CA SER A 82 -30.91 4.88 -5.78
C SER A 82 -30.29 5.66 -4.61
N HIS A 83 -28.95 5.67 -4.49
CA HIS A 83 -28.18 6.36 -3.46
C HIS A 83 -27.61 7.67 -3.99
N ARG A 84 -28.07 8.80 -3.45
CA ARG A 84 -27.63 10.14 -3.90
C ARG A 84 -26.14 10.44 -3.71
N ALA A 85 -25.44 9.65 -2.89
CA ALA A 85 -24.05 9.87 -2.54
C ALA A 85 -23.06 9.34 -3.58
N VAL A 86 -23.51 8.51 -4.54
CA VAL A 86 -22.65 7.89 -5.56
C VAL A 86 -23.30 8.11 -6.93
N SER A 87 -22.55 8.71 -7.85
CA SER A 87 -22.96 8.85 -9.25
C SER A 87 -22.36 7.70 -10.06
N VAL A 88 -23.20 6.95 -10.76
CA VAL A 88 -22.82 5.78 -11.56
C VAL A 88 -23.57 5.77 -12.89
N PRO A 89 -23.07 5.06 -13.92
CA PRO A 89 -23.76 4.93 -15.20
C PRO A 89 -25.15 4.28 -15.09
N GLY A 90 -26.15 4.88 -15.73
CA GLY A 90 -27.44 4.23 -15.95
C GLY A 90 -27.34 3.08 -16.96
N VAL A 91 -28.03 1.97 -16.69
CA VAL A 91 -28.13 0.84 -17.64
C VAL A 91 -29.25 1.13 -18.65
N ILE A 92 -28.92 1.14 -19.95
CA ILE A 92 -29.90 1.32 -21.02
C ILE A 92 -30.40 -0.05 -21.47
N ARG A 93 -31.73 -0.20 -21.52
CA ARG A 93 -32.38 -1.46 -21.92
C ARG A 93 -32.50 -1.55 -23.43
N ALA A 94 -32.18 -2.72 -23.97
CA ALA A 94 -32.50 -3.07 -25.35
C ALA A 94 -34.01 -3.32 -25.48
N ASN A 95 -34.62 -2.82 -26.55
CA ASN A 95 -36.05 -2.92 -26.86
C ASN A 95 -36.93 -2.58 -25.63
N ASP A 96 -36.49 -1.59 -24.84
CA ASP A 96 -37.08 -1.11 -23.58
C ASP A 96 -37.26 -2.16 -22.45
N THR A 97 -36.76 -3.38 -22.64
CA THR A 97 -37.10 -4.53 -21.78
C THR A 97 -35.89 -5.34 -21.32
N GLU A 98 -34.90 -5.56 -22.19
CA GLU A 98 -33.75 -6.42 -21.91
C GLU A 98 -32.55 -5.63 -21.38
N GLN A 99 -32.07 -5.94 -20.18
CA GLN A 99 -30.87 -5.32 -19.62
C GLN A 99 -29.57 -5.91 -20.18
N LEU A 100 -29.60 -7.12 -20.75
CA LEU A 100 -28.43 -7.80 -21.30
C LEU A 100 -28.84 -8.50 -22.59
N LEU A 101 -28.21 -8.10 -23.69
CA LEU A 101 -28.46 -8.70 -25.00
C LEU A 101 -27.43 -9.80 -25.26
N SER A 102 -27.88 -11.00 -25.63
CA SER A 102 -27.01 -12.12 -26.01
C SER A 102 -27.27 -12.48 -27.46
N VAL A 103 -26.28 -12.29 -28.33
CA VAL A 103 -26.42 -12.42 -29.79
C VAL A 103 -25.22 -13.12 -30.38
N ASP A 104 -25.39 -13.60 -31.62
CA ASP A 104 -24.29 -14.07 -32.46
C ASP A 104 -23.95 -12.99 -33.49
N VAL A 105 -22.68 -12.61 -33.57
CA VAL A 105 -22.15 -11.65 -34.55
C VAL A 105 -21.13 -12.39 -35.39
N ASP A 106 -21.48 -12.68 -36.65
CA ASP A 106 -20.66 -13.42 -37.61
C ASP A 106 -20.06 -14.74 -37.06
N GLY A 107 -20.86 -15.51 -36.31
CA GLY A 107 -20.47 -16.78 -35.72
C GLY A 107 -19.78 -16.65 -34.36
N GLN A 108 -19.66 -15.44 -33.81
CA GLN A 108 -19.16 -15.18 -32.47
C GLN A 108 -20.33 -14.90 -31.52
N ALA A 109 -20.56 -15.81 -30.57
CA ALA A 109 -21.48 -15.56 -29.47
C ALA A 109 -20.92 -14.44 -28.57
N VAL A 110 -21.69 -13.37 -28.38
CA VAL A 110 -21.31 -12.20 -27.57
C VAL A 110 -22.45 -11.73 -26.67
N HIS A 111 -22.07 -11.05 -25.61
CA HIS A 111 -23.00 -10.29 -24.76
C HIS A 111 -22.78 -8.80 -24.97
N VAL A 112 -23.87 -8.07 -25.18
CA VAL A 112 -23.89 -6.64 -25.52
C VAL A 112 -24.64 -5.88 -24.43
N ARG A 113 -24.03 -4.79 -23.96
CA ARG A 113 -24.53 -3.95 -22.87
C ARG A 113 -24.36 -2.48 -23.25
N LEU A 114 -25.33 -1.64 -22.90
CA LEU A 114 -25.27 -0.21 -23.15
C LEU A 114 -25.44 0.57 -21.84
N LEU A 115 -24.49 1.45 -21.54
CA LEU A 115 -24.48 2.27 -20.33
C LEU A 115 -24.51 3.76 -20.71
N GLU A 116 -25.06 4.60 -19.84
CA GLU A 116 -24.91 6.06 -19.95
C GLU A 116 -23.43 6.44 -19.83
N PHE A 117 -22.99 7.41 -20.63
CA PHE A 117 -21.64 7.96 -20.51
C PHE A 117 -21.64 9.07 -19.44
N ILE A 118 -20.66 9.03 -18.54
CA ILE A 118 -20.42 10.11 -17.57
C ILE A 118 -19.42 11.09 -18.18
N ASP A 119 -19.82 12.34 -18.28
CA ASP A 119 -18.99 13.40 -18.83
C ASP A 119 -17.80 13.71 -17.91
N GLY A 120 -16.58 13.67 -18.46
CA GLY A 120 -15.36 14.01 -17.74
C GLY A 120 -14.16 13.23 -18.24
N GLN A 121 -13.13 13.17 -17.40
CA GLN A 121 -11.89 12.46 -17.69
C GLN A 121 -11.37 11.71 -16.46
N SER A 122 -10.67 10.61 -16.72
CA SER A 122 -9.84 9.92 -15.73
C SER A 122 -8.60 10.78 -15.38
N LEU A 123 -8.05 10.56 -14.19
CA LEU A 123 -6.81 11.21 -13.75
C LEU A 123 -5.58 10.29 -13.77
N GLY A 124 -5.69 9.05 -14.27
CA GLY A 124 -4.56 8.09 -14.25
C GLY A 124 -3.31 8.50 -15.03
N HIS A 125 -3.45 9.41 -16.01
CA HIS A 125 -2.28 9.99 -16.71
C HIS A 125 -1.58 11.14 -15.94
N VAL A 126 -2.14 11.60 -14.82
CA VAL A 126 -1.60 12.74 -14.07
C VAL A 126 -0.48 12.24 -13.17
N GLY A 127 0.70 12.86 -13.22
CA GLY A 127 1.83 12.44 -12.39
C GLY A 127 1.57 12.59 -10.89
N HIS A 128 0.91 13.67 -10.48
CA HIS A 128 0.64 13.99 -9.08
C HIS A 128 -0.84 14.27 -8.82
N LEU A 129 -1.42 13.62 -7.80
CA LEU A 129 -2.78 13.90 -7.33
C LEU A 129 -2.72 14.81 -6.11
N SER A 130 -3.52 15.88 -6.11
CA SER A 130 -3.59 16.80 -4.98
C SER A 130 -4.24 16.15 -3.76
N HIS A 131 -3.96 16.66 -2.56
CA HIS A 131 -4.57 16.23 -1.31
C HIS A 131 -6.09 16.07 -1.39
N ASP A 132 -6.80 17.03 -2.00
CA ASP A 132 -8.26 16.99 -2.13
C ASP A 132 -8.77 15.81 -2.99
N ILE A 133 -7.99 15.38 -3.99
CA ILE A 133 -8.33 14.19 -4.81
C ILE A 133 -8.13 12.93 -3.97
N VAL A 134 -7.03 12.84 -3.24
CA VAL A 134 -6.72 11.70 -2.35
C VAL A 134 -7.82 11.53 -1.30
N VAL A 135 -8.22 12.62 -0.65
CA VAL A 135 -9.36 12.65 0.29
C VAL A 135 -10.64 12.24 -0.43
N GLY A 136 -10.95 12.83 -1.58
CA GLY A 136 -12.16 12.54 -2.36
C GLY A 136 -12.27 11.07 -2.78
N LEU A 137 -11.17 10.42 -3.13
CA LEU A 137 -11.14 8.98 -3.44
C LEU A 137 -11.45 8.13 -2.20
N GLY A 138 -10.87 8.48 -1.04
CA GLY A 138 -11.21 7.83 0.23
C GLY A 138 -12.68 8.00 0.63
N GLU A 139 -13.23 9.20 0.44
CA GLU A 139 -14.66 9.47 0.71
C GLU A 139 -15.59 8.70 -0.24
N LEU A 140 -15.27 8.67 -1.54
CA LEU A 140 -16.03 7.90 -2.53
C LEU A 140 -16.03 6.41 -2.16
N CYS A 141 -14.86 5.86 -1.83
CA CYS A 141 -14.71 4.47 -1.42
C CYS A 141 -15.63 4.15 -0.22
N ALA A 142 -15.65 4.98 0.82
CA ALA A 142 -16.55 4.80 1.96
C ALA A 142 -18.03 4.90 1.58
N ARG A 143 -18.42 5.84 0.72
CA ARG A 143 -19.81 6.02 0.27
C ARG A 143 -20.30 4.83 -0.56
N VAL A 144 -19.44 4.29 -1.42
CA VAL A 144 -19.73 3.09 -2.22
C VAL A 144 -19.90 1.88 -1.30
N ASP A 145 -18.96 1.67 -0.38
CA ASP A 145 -19.03 0.57 0.58
C ASP A 145 -20.28 0.63 1.47
N LEU A 146 -20.68 1.82 1.93
CA LEU A 146 -21.92 2.00 2.69
C LEU A 146 -23.15 1.69 1.85
N ALA A 147 -23.16 2.13 0.59
CA ALA A 147 -24.29 1.90 -0.31
C ALA A 147 -24.40 0.44 -0.77
N LEU A 148 -23.30 -0.33 -0.75
CA LEU A 148 -23.28 -1.75 -1.10
C LEU A 148 -23.42 -2.69 0.10
N ALA A 149 -23.49 -2.16 1.33
CA ALA A 149 -23.47 -2.96 2.56
C ALA A 149 -24.62 -4.00 2.64
N ASP A 150 -25.79 -3.68 2.08
CA ASP A 150 -26.97 -4.56 2.02
C ASP A 150 -27.23 -5.15 0.61
N PHE A 151 -26.32 -4.89 -0.34
CA PHE A 151 -26.46 -5.38 -1.70
C PHE A 151 -26.00 -6.84 -1.80
N GLU A 152 -26.93 -7.71 -2.14
CA GLU A 152 -26.65 -9.12 -2.42
C GLU A 152 -27.06 -9.46 -3.84
N HIS A 153 -26.19 -10.18 -4.55
CA HIS A 153 -26.55 -10.78 -5.83
C HIS A 153 -25.79 -12.09 -6.02
N PRO A 154 -26.45 -13.19 -6.42
CA PRO A 154 -25.77 -14.49 -6.56
C PRO A 154 -24.69 -14.56 -7.66
N GLY A 155 -24.61 -13.54 -8.52
CA GLY A 155 -23.52 -13.38 -9.47
C GLY A 155 -22.21 -12.86 -8.86
N LEU A 156 -22.23 -12.41 -7.59
CA LEU A 156 -21.05 -12.02 -6.82
C LEU A 156 -20.33 -13.20 -6.20
N GLU A 157 -20.95 -14.38 -6.15
CA GLU A 157 -20.33 -15.64 -5.74
C GLU A 157 -19.43 -16.18 -6.86
N ARG A 158 -18.32 -15.49 -7.08
CA ARG A 158 -17.33 -15.79 -8.12
C ARG A 158 -15.91 -15.63 -7.60
N ILE A 159 -14.96 -16.16 -8.36
CA ILE A 159 -13.54 -16.04 -8.07
C ILE A 159 -12.96 -15.07 -9.08
N LEU A 160 -12.33 -14.00 -8.58
CA LEU A 160 -11.61 -13.00 -9.37
C LEU A 160 -10.12 -13.03 -9.03
N GLN A 161 -9.28 -12.61 -9.98
CA GLN A 161 -7.83 -12.50 -9.81
C GLN A 161 -7.49 -11.51 -8.70
N TRP A 162 -8.28 -10.46 -8.63
CA TRP A 162 -8.10 -9.31 -7.76
C TRP A 162 -8.74 -9.49 -6.39
N ASP A 163 -9.43 -10.61 -6.14
CA ASP A 163 -9.97 -10.89 -4.81
C ASP A 163 -8.83 -11.20 -3.83
N PRO A 164 -8.63 -10.38 -2.79
CA PRO A 164 -7.50 -10.54 -1.87
C PRO A 164 -7.53 -11.86 -1.09
N ARG A 165 -8.69 -12.53 -0.98
CA ARG A 165 -8.80 -13.87 -0.38
C ARG A 165 -7.95 -14.91 -1.11
N HIS A 166 -7.64 -14.67 -2.38
CA HIS A 166 -6.88 -15.57 -3.24
C HIS A 166 -5.46 -15.08 -3.52
N ALA A 167 -5.09 -13.89 -3.06
CA ALA A 167 -3.80 -13.26 -3.36
C ALA A 167 -2.60 -14.17 -3.04
N HIS A 168 -2.58 -14.80 -1.86
CA HIS A 168 -1.45 -15.65 -1.46
C HIS A 168 -1.27 -16.88 -2.39
N ALA A 169 -2.37 -17.53 -2.76
CA ALA A 169 -2.32 -18.67 -3.69
C ALA A 169 -1.94 -18.23 -5.11
N LEU A 170 -2.45 -17.06 -5.53
CA LEU A 170 -2.14 -16.48 -6.83
C LEU A 170 -0.67 -16.06 -6.93
N ILE A 171 -0.12 -15.40 -5.91
CA ILE A 171 1.30 -15.05 -5.82
C ILE A 171 2.15 -16.31 -6.02
N LYS A 172 1.89 -17.36 -5.23
CA LYS A 172 2.61 -18.65 -5.35
C LYS A 172 2.54 -19.25 -6.75
N HIS A 173 1.40 -19.12 -7.40
CA HIS A 173 1.20 -19.66 -8.75
C HIS A 173 1.96 -18.86 -9.82
N LEU A 174 1.94 -17.53 -9.73
CA LEU A 174 2.51 -16.65 -10.75
C LEU A 174 4.01 -16.38 -10.57
N LEU A 175 4.57 -16.55 -9.36
CA LEU A 175 5.98 -16.33 -9.05
C LEU A 175 7.01 -16.81 -10.09
N PRO A 176 6.83 -17.98 -10.76
CA PRO A 176 7.77 -18.44 -11.79
C PRO A 176 7.93 -17.50 -12.99
N VAL A 177 7.04 -16.51 -13.17
CA VAL A 177 7.12 -15.51 -14.23
C VAL A 177 8.31 -14.56 -14.05
N ILE A 178 8.68 -14.26 -12.80
CA ILE A 178 9.80 -13.35 -12.49
C ILE A 178 11.12 -14.12 -12.68
N LYS A 179 11.87 -13.70 -13.68
CA LYS A 179 13.16 -14.31 -14.04
C LYS A 179 14.27 -13.88 -13.10
N ASP A 180 14.28 -12.60 -12.70
CA ASP A 180 15.27 -12.05 -11.79
C ASP A 180 15.14 -12.69 -10.39
N ALA A 181 16.26 -13.18 -9.85
CA ALA A 181 16.23 -13.96 -8.62
C ALA A 181 15.99 -13.09 -7.38
N ASP A 182 16.52 -11.86 -7.38
CA ASP A 182 16.44 -10.94 -6.25
C ASP A 182 15.04 -10.34 -6.18
N ALA A 183 14.51 -9.85 -7.30
CA ALA A 183 13.12 -9.38 -7.41
C ALA A 183 12.12 -10.46 -7.01
N ARG A 184 12.34 -11.72 -7.44
CA ARG A 184 11.49 -12.84 -7.03
C ARG A 184 11.57 -13.11 -5.53
N ALA A 185 12.75 -13.00 -4.92
CA ALA A 185 12.92 -13.15 -3.47
C ALA A 185 12.17 -12.05 -2.70
N CYS A 186 12.24 -10.80 -3.16
CA CYS A 186 11.48 -9.68 -2.58
C CYS A 186 9.97 -9.92 -2.62
N VAL A 187 9.41 -10.35 -3.76
CA VAL A 187 7.97 -10.65 -3.89
C VAL A 187 7.55 -11.84 -3.01
N ILE A 188 8.39 -12.88 -2.90
CA ILE A 188 8.16 -14.01 -1.98
C ILE A 188 8.07 -13.52 -0.55
N GLU A 189 9.08 -12.75 -0.11
CA GLU A 189 9.16 -12.27 1.26
C GLU A 189 7.96 -11.37 1.60
N ALA A 190 7.67 -10.38 0.76
CA ALA A 190 6.53 -9.48 0.93
C ALA A 190 5.20 -10.25 1.00
N GLY A 191 4.97 -11.20 0.08
CA GLY A 191 3.75 -12.00 0.05
C GLY A 191 3.58 -12.94 1.26
N GLU A 192 4.67 -13.52 1.76
CA GLU A 192 4.65 -14.36 2.96
C GLU A 192 4.47 -13.54 4.25
N GLN A 193 5.11 -12.37 4.35
CA GLN A 193 4.93 -11.44 5.47
C GLN A 193 3.49 -10.92 5.53
N ALA A 194 2.93 -10.47 4.39
CA ALA A 194 1.54 -10.04 4.28
C ALA A 194 0.59 -11.16 4.73
N HIS A 195 0.78 -12.37 4.21
CA HIS A 195 -0.06 -13.50 4.55
C HIS A 195 -0.02 -13.84 6.04
N ARG A 196 1.17 -13.90 6.65
CA ARG A 196 1.34 -14.17 8.09
C ARG A 196 0.59 -13.15 8.96
N ARG A 197 0.62 -11.86 8.60
CA ARG A 197 -0.09 -10.79 9.30
C ARG A 197 -1.60 -10.85 9.10
N LEU A 198 -2.07 -11.26 7.92
CA LEU A 198 -3.51 -11.37 7.62
C LEU A 198 -4.17 -12.56 8.30
N LEU A 199 -3.50 -13.71 8.36
CA LEU A 199 -4.05 -14.97 8.88
C LEU A 199 -4.87 -14.85 10.19
N PRO A 200 -4.37 -14.20 11.26
CA PRO A 200 -5.13 -14.07 12.51
C PRO A 200 -6.33 -13.12 12.40
N LEU A 201 -6.35 -12.20 11.43
CA LEU A 201 -7.38 -11.17 11.27
C LEU A 201 -8.57 -11.65 10.43
N ILE A 202 -8.32 -12.59 9.49
CA ILE A 202 -9.32 -13.09 8.52
C ILE A 202 -10.68 -13.42 9.14
N PRO A 203 -10.78 -14.14 10.27
CA PRO A 203 -12.09 -14.50 10.84
C PRO A 203 -12.95 -13.31 11.29
N SER A 204 -12.33 -12.15 11.54
CA SER A 204 -12.99 -10.94 12.03
C SER A 204 -13.35 -9.95 10.91
N LEU A 205 -12.82 -10.15 9.70
CA LEU A 205 -13.04 -9.23 8.58
C LEU A 205 -14.48 -9.35 8.04
N PRO A 206 -15.27 -8.26 8.04
CA PRO A 206 -16.60 -8.23 7.45
C PRO A 206 -16.55 -8.56 5.95
N ILE A 207 -17.56 -9.28 5.45
CA ILE A 207 -17.72 -9.56 4.01
C ILE A 207 -18.94 -8.80 3.50
N GLN A 208 -18.79 -8.14 2.35
CA GLN A 208 -19.88 -7.48 1.63
C GLN A 208 -19.61 -7.44 0.13
N ALA A 209 -20.56 -6.91 -0.65
CA ALA A 209 -20.30 -6.53 -2.03
C ALA A 209 -19.36 -5.32 -2.09
N VAL A 210 -18.30 -5.42 -2.87
CA VAL A 210 -17.26 -4.39 -3.06
C VAL A 210 -16.94 -4.23 -4.54
N HIS A 211 -16.53 -3.05 -4.97
CA HIS A 211 -16.24 -2.72 -6.37
C HIS A 211 -14.94 -3.35 -6.90
N LEU A 212 -13.93 -3.43 -6.04
CA LEU A 212 -12.53 -3.84 -6.24
C LEU A 212 -11.72 -3.07 -7.27
N ASP A 213 -12.15 -1.86 -7.67
CA ASP A 213 -11.43 -1.08 -8.68
C ASP A 213 -11.71 0.42 -8.61
N ILE A 214 -11.85 0.96 -7.39
CA ILE A 214 -12.03 2.40 -7.15
C ILE A 214 -10.64 3.07 -7.22
N THR A 215 -10.28 3.50 -8.42
CA THR A 215 -8.98 4.09 -8.77
C THR A 215 -9.17 5.38 -9.58
N GLU A 216 -8.12 6.19 -9.71
CA GLU A 216 -8.09 7.37 -10.57
C GLU A 216 -8.34 7.08 -12.06
N HIS A 217 -8.22 5.81 -12.48
CA HIS A 217 -8.62 5.33 -13.79
C HIS A 217 -10.13 5.24 -13.98
N ASN A 218 -10.85 4.83 -12.94
CA ASN A 218 -12.29 4.56 -13.00
C ASN A 218 -13.17 5.61 -12.32
N VAL A 219 -12.57 6.62 -11.70
CA VAL A 219 -13.30 7.80 -11.23
C VAL A 219 -13.21 8.90 -12.28
N VAL A 220 -14.38 9.43 -12.65
CA VAL A 220 -14.52 10.46 -13.68
C VAL A 220 -14.56 11.83 -13.03
N TRP A 221 -13.75 12.76 -13.55
CA TRP A 221 -13.60 14.11 -13.01
C TRP A 221 -13.84 15.18 -14.07
N LEU A 222 -14.33 16.34 -13.64
CA LEU A 222 -14.42 17.56 -14.45
C LEU A 222 -13.83 18.73 -13.68
N ARG A 223 -13.26 19.70 -14.39
CA ARG A 223 -12.89 20.97 -13.77
C ARG A 223 -14.08 21.91 -13.76
N ASP A 224 -14.36 22.49 -12.60
CA ASP A 224 -15.33 23.58 -12.50
C ASP A 224 -14.79 24.91 -13.05
N SER A 225 -15.58 25.96 -12.95
CA SER A 225 -15.20 27.32 -13.37
C SER A 225 -13.99 27.90 -12.63
N GLN A 226 -13.62 27.34 -11.48
CA GLN A 226 -12.46 27.73 -10.66
C GLN A 226 -11.26 26.80 -10.92
N CYS A 227 -11.34 25.97 -11.96
CA CYS A 227 -10.36 24.96 -12.32
C CYS A 227 -10.14 23.89 -11.24
N GLN A 228 -11.06 23.72 -10.29
CA GLN A 228 -10.97 22.66 -9.27
C GLN A 228 -11.58 21.36 -9.79
N TRP A 229 -10.98 20.23 -9.42
CA TRP A 229 -11.49 18.93 -9.81
C TRP A 229 -12.76 18.58 -9.04
N GLN A 230 -13.81 18.25 -9.77
CA GLN A 230 -15.10 17.84 -9.26
C GLN A 230 -15.37 16.41 -9.71
N MET A 231 -15.63 15.52 -8.76
CA MET A 231 -15.98 14.14 -9.04
C MET A 231 -17.36 14.06 -9.71
N GLN A 232 -17.44 13.36 -10.84
CA GLN A 232 -18.66 13.20 -11.63
C GLN A 232 -19.29 11.83 -11.47
N GLY A 233 -18.49 10.80 -11.21
CA GLY A 233 -18.98 9.46 -10.90
C GLY A 233 -17.94 8.38 -10.98
N LEU A 234 -18.36 7.17 -10.63
CA LEU A 234 -17.58 5.94 -10.66
C LEU A 234 -18.07 5.06 -11.81
N ILE A 235 -17.13 4.54 -12.58
CA ILE A 235 -17.40 3.63 -13.70
C ILE A 235 -16.70 2.29 -13.47
N ASP A 236 -17.00 1.36 -14.37
CA ASP A 236 -16.41 0.02 -14.46
C ASP A 236 -16.61 -0.94 -13.30
N PHE A 237 -17.82 -1.49 -13.21
CA PHE A 237 -18.20 -2.50 -12.23
C PHE A 237 -17.76 -3.92 -12.61
N GLY A 238 -16.72 -4.04 -13.44
CA GLY A 238 -16.20 -5.30 -13.97
C GLY A 238 -15.78 -6.29 -12.87
N ASP A 239 -15.21 -5.76 -11.79
CA ASP A 239 -14.58 -6.51 -10.69
C ASP A 239 -15.44 -6.64 -9.42
N LEU A 240 -16.70 -6.22 -9.51
CA LEU A 240 -17.66 -6.32 -8.41
C LEU A 240 -17.76 -7.76 -7.87
N VAL A 241 -17.54 -7.96 -6.57
CA VAL A 241 -17.53 -9.30 -5.94
C VAL A 241 -17.91 -9.21 -4.46
N SER A 242 -18.34 -10.34 -3.88
CA SER A 242 -18.52 -10.43 -2.43
C SER A 242 -17.22 -10.91 -1.78
N THR A 243 -16.51 -10.01 -1.08
CA THR A 243 -15.25 -10.29 -0.36
C THR A 243 -15.12 -9.39 0.87
N TRP A 244 -13.94 -9.37 1.50
CA TRP A 244 -13.67 -8.51 2.67
C TRP A 244 -13.97 -7.05 2.35
N ARG A 245 -14.77 -6.39 3.18
CA ARG A 245 -15.17 -4.99 3.01
C ARG A 245 -13.99 -4.07 2.78
N VAL A 246 -12.97 -4.16 3.64
CA VAL A 246 -11.76 -3.34 3.59
C VAL A 246 -10.94 -3.50 2.30
N ALA A 247 -11.26 -4.49 1.45
CA ALA A 247 -10.59 -4.69 0.18
C ALA A 247 -10.73 -3.49 -0.76
N ASP A 248 -11.88 -2.82 -0.81
CA ASP A 248 -12.06 -1.63 -1.67
C ASP A 248 -11.07 -0.53 -1.30
N LEU A 249 -10.96 -0.20 -0.02
CA LEU A 249 -9.99 0.77 0.46
C LEU A 249 -8.55 0.33 0.19
N SER A 250 -8.24 -0.96 0.35
CA SER A 250 -6.89 -1.47 0.04
C SER A 250 -6.51 -1.29 -1.43
N VAL A 251 -7.47 -1.47 -2.36
CA VAL A 251 -7.25 -1.24 -3.79
C VAL A 251 -7.08 0.23 -4.09
N THR A 252 -7.94 1.10 -3.54
CA THR A 252 -7.81 2.56 -3.69
C THR A 252 -6.46 3.06 -3.17
N CYS A 253 -6.03 2.61 -2.00
CA CYS A 253 -4.73 2.98 -1.44
C CYS A 253 -3.56 2.45 -2.28
N ALA A 254 -3.64 1.22 -2.80
CA ALA A 254 -2.61 0.68 -3.68
C ALA A 254 -2.45 1.51 -4.97
N ALA A 255 -3.56 1.94 -5.57
CA ALA A 255 -3.53 2.81 -6.75
C ALA A 255 -2.91 4.18 -6.43
N LEU A 256 -3.25 4.77 -5.28
CA LEU A 256 -2.67 6.03 -4.82
C LEU A 256 -1.14 5.99 -4.66
N LEU A 257 -0.55 4.82 -4.34
CA LEU A 257 0.92 4.67 -4.25
C LEU A 257 1.62 4.92 -5.58
N HIS A 258 0.91 4.82 -6.71
CA HIS A 258 1.45 5.20 -8.01
C HIS A 258 1.87 6.68 -8.06
N HIS A 259 1.18 7.54 -7.29
CA HIS A 259 1.37 8.99 -7.26
C HIS A 259 2.13 9.49 -6.02
N ALA A 260 2.69 8.56 -5.24
CA ALA A 260 3.26 8.86 -3.92
C ALA A 260 4.70 9.39 -3.95
N GLU A 261 5.37 9.39 -5.11
CA GLU A 261 6.77 9.84 -5.24
C GLU A 261 7.74 9.19 -4.23
N GLY A 262 7.47 7.94 -3.82
CA GLY A 262 8.27 7.21 -2.84
C GLY A 262 7.74 7.24 -1.40
N ASP A 263 6.71 8.05 -1.10
CA ASP A 263 6.18 8.23 0.25
C ASP A 263 4.99 7.29 0.57
N PRO A 264 5.19 6.21 1.35
CA PRO A 264 4.09 5.31 1.71
C PRO A 264 3.01 5.97 2.60
N LEU A 265 3.31 7.09 3.28
CA LEU A 265 2.36 7.81 4.15
C LEU A 265 1.38 8.68 3.35
N TYR A 266 1.63 8.88 2.05
CA TYR A 266 0.78 9.64 1.14
C TYR A 266 -0.70 9.20 1.13
N ILE A 267 -0.98 7.93 1.44
CA ILE A 267 -2.34 7.36 1.44
C ILE A 267 -3.15 7.67 2.71
N LEU A 268 -2.53 8.15 3.79
CA LEU A 268 -3.20 8.32 5.08
C LEU A 268 -4.41 9.28 5.04
N PRO A 269 -4.42 10.38 4.24
CA PRO A 269 -5.61 11.21 4.07
C PRO A 269 -6.82 10.44 3.52
N ALA A 270 -6.63 9.53 2.56
CA ALA A 270 -7.71 8.71 2.02
C ALA A 270 -8.28 7.77 3.09
N ILE A 271 -7.42 7.14 3.88
CA ILE A 271 -7.81 6.26 4.99
C ILE A 271 -8.61 7.02 6.04
N ARG A 272 -8.13 8.20 6.43
CA ARG A 272 -8.81 9.07 7.41
C ARG A 272 -10.19 9.50 6.91
N ALA A 273 -10.29 9.88 5.64
CA ALA A 273 -11.53 10.27 4.99
C ALA A 273 -12.53 9.10 4.92
N TYR A 274 -12.06 7.91 4.54
CA TYR A 274 -12.87 6.70 4.56
C TYR A 274 -13.39 6.42 5.97
N HIS A 275 -12.49 6.36 6.96
CA HIS A 275 -12.82 5.99 8.33
C HIS A 275 -13.81 6.96 8.99
N ALA A 276 -13.73 8.25 8.64
CA ALA A 276 -14.67 9.27 9.14
C ALA A 276 -16.12 9.06 8.64
N LEU A 277 -16.30 8.49 7.44
CA LEU A 277 -17.62 8.23 6.86
C LEU A 277 -18.12 6.81 7.14
N ASN A 278 -17.23 5.82 7.04
CA ASN A 278 -17.52 4.40 7.26
C ASN A 278 -16.47 3.82 8.23
N PRO A 279 -16.69 3.91 9.55
CA PRO A 279 -15.72 3.47 10.54
C PRO A 279 -15.29 2.02 10.37
N LEU A 280 -13.97 1.84 10.27
CA LEU A 280 -13.31 0.53 10.19
C LEU A 280 -13.11 -0.04 11.59
N LYS A 281 -13.22 -1.36 11.71
CA LYS A 281 -12.81 -2.10 12.91
C LYS A 281 -11.29 -2.09 13.04
N CYS A 282 -10.80 -2.37 14.25
CA CYS A 282 -9.36 -2.48 14.51
C CYS A 282 -8.72 -3.53 13.60
N GLU A 283 -9.36 -4.69 13.44
CA GLU A 283 -8.85 -5.78 12.60
C GLU A 283 -8.81 -5.41 11.10
N GLU A 284 -9.72 -4.55 10.64
CA GLU A 284 -9.70 -4.03 9.27
C GLU A 284 -8.55 -3.04 9.08
N LEU A 285 -8.31 -2.14 10.05
CA LEU A 285 -7.18 -1.21 10.03
C LEU A 285 -5.83 -1.96 10.03
N GLN A 286 -5.71 -3.00 10.86
CA GLN A 286 -4.52 -3.86 10.91
C GLN A 286 -4.32 -4.67 9.62
N ALA A 287 -5.41 -5.07 8.95
CA ALA A 287 -5.35 -5.82 7.69
C ALA A 287 -5.01 -4.93 6.48
N LEU A 288 -5.24 -3.61 6.56
CA LEU A 288 -5.19 -2.71 5.40
C LEU A 288 -3.81 -2.70 4.72
N TRP A 289 -2.71 -2.47 5.45
CA TRP A 289 -1.38 -2.45 4.83
C TRP A 289 -0.93 -3.82 4.29
N PRO A 290 -1.09 -4.94 5.03
CA PRO A 290 -0.86 -6.27 4.45
C PRO A 290 -1.66 -6.56 3.18
N LEU A 291 -2.90 -6.08 3.08
CA LEU A 291 -3.70 -6.20 1.85
C LEU A 291 -3.12 -5.38 0.70
N ILE A 292 -2.66 -4.15 0.96
CA ILE A 292 -2.00 -3.29 -0.04
C ILE A 292 -0.72 -3.97 -0.57
N VAL A 293 0.12 -4.53 0.32
CA VAL A 293 1.33 -5.26 -0.10
C VAL A 293 1.00 -6.52 -0.89
N ALA A 294 -0.02 -7.29 -0.48
CA ALA A 294 -0.46 -8.44 -1.26
C ALA A 294 -1.00 -8.03 -2.64
N ARG A 295 -1.72 -6.91 -2.72
CA ARG A 295 -2.26 -6.34 -3.97
C ARG A 295 -1.13 -5.92 -4.90
N SER A 296 -0.12 -5.21 -4.42
CA SER A 296 1.03 -4.77 -5.24
C SER A 296 1.82 -5.95 -5.79
N ALA A 297 2.04 -7.00 -5.00
CA ALA A 297 2.67 -8.23 -5.47
C ALA A 297 1.85 -8.91 -6.58
N VAL A 298 0.52 -8.98 -6.44
CA VAL A 298 -0.37 -9.53 -7.47
C VAL A 298 -0.33 -8.67 -8.74
N LEU A 299 -0.30 -7.34 -8.63
CA LEU A 299 -0.21 -6.43 -9.77
C LEU A 299 1.07 -6.65 -10.58
N VAL A 300 2.24 -6.65 -9.91
CA VAL A 300 3.54 -6.94 -10.55
C VAL A 300 3.51 -8.28 -11.26
N LEU A 301 3.11 -9.35 -10.57
CA LEU A 301 3.10 -10.70 -11.14
C LEU A 301 2.16 -10.84 -12.34
N SER A 302 1.02 -10.15 -12.29
CA SER A 302 0.04 -10.14 -13.38
C SER A 302 0.59 -9.39 -14.61
N SER A 303 1.23 -8.24 -14.40
CA SER A 303 1.84 -7.44 -15.45
C SER A 303 3.06 -8.12 -16.07
N GLU A 304 3.91 -8.78 -15.27
CA GLU A 304 5.02 -9.62 -15.75
C GLU A 304 4.51 -10.78 -16.61
N GLN A 305 3.40 -11.41 -16.21
CA GLN A 305 2.76 -12.46 -17.01
C GLN A 305 2.30 -11.91 -18.35
N GLN A 306 1.65 -10.75 -18.37
CA GLN A 306 1.19 -10.14 -19.61
C GLN A 306 2.36 -9.72 -20.51
N ALA A 307 3.41 -9.12 -19.94
CA ALA A 307 4.65 -8.76 -20.63
C ALA A 307 5.36 -9.98 -21.22
N SER A 308 5.26 -11.16 -20.58
CA SER A 308 5.81 -12.40 -21.12
C SER A 308 5.06 -12.93 -22.34
N VAL A 309 3.76 -12.62 -22.46
CA VAL A 309 2.90 -13.03 -23.58
C VAL A 309 3.02 -12.05 -24.75
N GLU A 310 3.08 -10.75 -24.47
CA GLU A 310 3.18 -9.67 -25.45
C GLU A 310 4.41 -8.77 -25.18
N PRO A 311 5.64 -9.26 -25.41
CA PRO A 311 6.86 -8.55 -25.03
C PRO A 311 7.04 -7.21 -25.77
N ASP A 312 6.53 -7.10 -27.00
CA ASP A 312 6.70 -5.92 -27.84
C ASP A 312 5.62 -4.83 -27.60
N ASN A 313 4.71 -5.05 -26.65
CA ASN A 313 3.62 -4.11 -26.37
C ASN A 313 4.09 -3.01 -25.41
N ALA A 314 4.43 -1.84 -25.97
CA ALA A 314 4.93 -0.69 -25.22
C ALA A 314 3.98 -0.20 -24.12
N TYR A 315 2.66 -0.40 -24.26
CA TYR A 315 1.68 -0.05 -23.22
C TYR A 315 1.82 -0.96 -21.99
N ILE A 316 1.94 -2.28 -22.22
CA ILE A 316 2.16 -3.25 -21.13
C ILE A 316 3.48 -2.96 -20.40
N GLN A 317 4.54 -2.64 -21.15
CA GLN A 317 5.84 -2.30 -20.55
C GLN A 317 5.79 -1.02 -19.70
N ALA A 318 5.05 0.01 -20.13
CA ALA A 318 4.87 1.22 -19.35
C ALA A 318 4.07 0.98 -18.06
N ASN A 319 3.02 0.17 -18.12
CA ASN A 319 2.25 -0.23 -16.93
C ASN A 319 3.10 -1.03 -15.95
N LEU A 320 3.96 -1.93 -16.44
CA LEU A 320 4.82 -2.76 -15.60
C LEU A 320 5.74 -1.93 -14.69
N ALA A 321 6.33 -0.84 -15.20
CA ALA A 321 7.14 0.07 -14.39
C ALA A 321 6.31 0.76 -13.29
N GLY A 322 5.05 1.10 -13.60
CA GLY A 322 4.10 1.64 -12.63
C GLY A 322 3.75 0.65 -11.52
N GLU A 323 3.53 -0.62 -11.86
CA GLU A 323 3.23 -1.66 -10.86
C GLU A 323 4.43 -1.97 -9.95
N TRP A 324 5.64 -2.00 -10.51
CA TRP A 324 6.85 -2.13 -9.71
C TRP A 324 7.03 -0.92 -8.78
N ASN A 325 6.76 0.30 -9.23
CA ASN A 325 6.78 1.48 -8.35
C ASN A 325 5.81 1.33 -7.16
N ILE A 326 4.57 0.86 -7.40
CA ILE A 326 3.61 0.59 -6.31
C ILE A 326 4.18 -0.45 -5.33
N PHE A 327 4.77 -1.53 -5.84
CA PHE A 327 5.39 -2.57 -5.01
C PHE A 327 6.57 -2.04 -4.19
N ASP A 328 7.45 -1.26 -4.82
CA ASP A 328 8.61 -0.67 -4.17
C ASP A 328 8.19 0.29 -3.05
N VAL A 329 7.19 1.15 -3.29
CA VAL A 329 6.65 2.04 -2.23
C VAL A 329 5.99 1.22 -1.13
N ALA A 330 5.16 0.22 -1.47
CA ALA A 330 4.48 -0.63 -0.49
C ALA A 330 5.44 -1.47 0.38
N THR A 331 6.66 -1.72 -0.11
CA THR A 331 7.70 -2.49 0.60
C THR A 331 8.88 -1.65 1.09
N SER A 332 8.85 -0.33 0.86
CA SER A 332 9.91 0.62 1.25
C SER A 332 10.09 0.75 2.76
N VAL A 333 9.03 0.47 3.53
CA VAL A 333 9.02 0.56 4.99
C VAL A 333 8.44 -0.69 5.64
N PRO A 334 8.80 -0.97 6.90
CA PRO A 334 8.26 -2.12 7.61
C PRO A 334 6.73 -2.04 7.77
N MET A 335 6.04 -3.17 7.61
CA MET A 335 4.57 -3.20 7.79
C MET A 335 4.12 -2.73 9.19
N ALA A 336 4.96 -2.91 10.22
CA ALA A 336 4.68 -2.43 11.57
C ALA A 336 4.60 -0.89 11.64
N LEU A 337 5.42 -0.19 10.85
CA LEU A 337 5.38 1.27 10.79
C LEU A 337 4.07 1.74 10.17
N MET A 338 3.69 1.15 9.04
CA MET A 338 2.44 1.52 8.36
C MET A 338 1.20 1.12 9.13
N GLU A 339 1.21 -0.03 9.82
CA GLU A 339 0.15 -0.36 10.78
C GLU A 339 0.01 0.73 11.84
N ALA A 340 1.12 1.16 12.45
CA ALA A 340 1.09 2.22 13.46
C ALA A 340 0.58 3.55 12.90
N ALA A 341 1.04 3.95 11.71
CA ALA A 341 0.60 5.17 11.03
C ALA A 341 -0.90 5.15 10.70
N ILE A 342 -1.41 4.00 10.23
CA ILE A 342 -2.83 3.80 9.91
C ILE A 342 -3.70 3.88 11.17
N LEU A 343 -3.30 3.20 12.26
CA LEU A 343 -4.00 3.26 13.54
C LEU A 343 -4.06 4.70 14.07
N GLN A 344 -2.92 5.42 14.06
CA GLN A 344 -2.86 6.83 14.45
C GLN A 344 -3.72 7.74 13.55
N ALA A 345 -3.71 7.52 12.23
CA ALA A 345 -4.53 8.27 11.29
C ALA A 345 -6.04 8.08 11.54
N ALA A 346 -6.43 6.87 11.98
CA ALA A 346 -7.78 6.54 12.41
C ALA A 346 -8.12 6.97 13.85
N GLY A 347 -7.15 7.52 14.60
CA GLY A 347 -7.35 7.90 16.00
C GLY A 347 -7.47 6.72 16.96
N VAL A 348 -6.90 5.56 16.60
CA VAL A 348 -6.84 4.36 17.42
C VAL A 348 -5.49 4.30 18.13
N ASP A 349 -5.52 4.13 19.45
CA ASP A 349 -4.31 3.98 20.25
C ASP A 349 -3.53 2.73 19.84
N LEU A 350 -2.20 2.86 19.77
CA LEU A 350 -1.33 1.71 19.52
C LEU A 350 -1.41 0.74 20.70
N PRO A 351 -1.42 -0.59 20.44
CA PRO A 351 -1.35 -1.57 21.51
C PRO A 351 -0.07 -1.34 22.33
N SER A 352 -0.22 -1.26 23.64
CA SER A 352 0.92 -1.16 24.54
C SER A 352 1.76 -2.43 24.43
N VAL A 353 3.08 -2.26 24.29
CA VAL A 353 4.02 -3.38 24.31
C VAL A 353 4.45 -3.65 25.75
N ASP A 354 4.24 -4.87 26.23
CA ASP A 354 4.68 -5.30 27.55
C ASP A 354 6.20 -5.18 27.65
N GLN A 355 6.67 -4.24 28.48
CA GLN A 355 8.09 -4.05 28.72
C GLN A 355 8.56 -4.97 29.84
N PRO A 356 9.72 -5.63 29.69
CA PRO A 356 10.29 -6.41 30.78
C PRO A 356 10.79 -5.49 31.90
N VAL A 357 10.97 -6.06 33.09
CA VAL A 357 11.68 -5.36 34.16
C VAL A 357 13.16 -5.26 33.76
N TYR A 358 13.60 -4.03 33.47
CA TYR A 358 14.98 -3.77 33.07
C TYR A 358 15.96 -3.89 34.23
N GLN A 359 17.04 -4.64 34.00
CA GLN A 359 18.28 -4.54 34.76
C GLN A 359 19.16 -3.42 34.16
N PRO A 360 20.03 -2.77 34.96
CA PRO A 360 20.94 -1.76 34.44
C PRO A 360 21.88 -2.35 33.37
N LEU A 361 21.93 -1.73 32.19
CA LEU A 361 22.87 -2.11 31.12
C LEU A 361 24.33 -1.86 31.52
N LEU A 362 24.57 -0.79 32.29
CA LEU A 362 25.89 -0.33 32.71
C LEU A 362 25.94 -0.23 34.25
N PRO A 363 25.86 -1.34 34.99
CA PRO A 363 25.73 -1.32 36.45
C PRO A 363 26.94 -0.66 37.14
N GLY A 364 28.13 -0.74 36.54
CA GLY A 364 29.34 -0.06 37.05
C GLY A 364 29.29 1.46 37.02
N LEU A 365 28.33 2.04 36.30
CA LEU A 365 28.11 3.48 36.19
C LEU A 365 26.88 3.94 36.99
N THR A 366 26.28 3.06 37.79
CA THR A 366 25.10 3.38 38.60
C THR A 366 25.41 4.55 39.54
N GLY A 367 24.58 5.60 39.49
CA GLY A 367 24.73 6.81 40.31
C GLY A 367 25.55 7.92 39.65
N LEU A 368 26.18 7.67 38.50
CA LEU A 368 26.72 8.71 37.64
C LEU A 368 25.64 9.22 36.68
N THR A 369 25.65 10.52 36.40
CA THR A 369 24.71 11.14 35.45
C THR A 369 25.49 11.58 34.22
N PRO A 370 25.19 11.06 33.02
CA PRO A 370 25.90 11.48 31.82
C PRO A 370 25.58 12.95 31.49
N THR A 371 26.58 13.67 30.99
CA THR A 371 26.35 15.01 30.41
C THR A 371 25.53 14.84 29.13
N VAL A 372 24.28 15.30 29.14
CA VAL A 372 23.43 15.25 27.94
C VAL A 372 23.82 16.38 27.01
N VAL A 373 24.29 16.06 25.82
CA VAL A 373 24.70 17.02 24.79
C VAL A 373 23.53 17.28 23.86
N ASP A 374 23.22 18.56 23.66
CA ASP A 374 22.25 18.99 22.66
C ASP A 374 22.93 18.96 21.29
N LEU A 375 22.53 18.05 20.42
CA LEU A 375 22.98 18.00 19.01
C LEU A 375 21.85 18.42 18.06
N GLY A 376 20.87 19.16 18.60
CA GLY A 376 19.74 19.70 17.87
C GLY A 376 20.11 20.87 16.96
N VAL A 377 19.15 21.28 16.12
CA VAL A 377 19.28 22.41 15.19
C VAL A 377 19.53 23.78 15.86
N LEU A 378 19.23 23.92 17.15
CA LEU A 378 19.45 25.14 17.94
C LEU A 378 20.64 25.02 18.90
N SER A 379 21.45 23.97 18.78
CA SER A 379 22.56 23.73 19.69
C SER A 379 23.61 24.83 19.62
N GLU A 380 24.07 25.30 20.79
CA GLU A 380 25.16 26.27 20.91
C GLU A 380 26.53 25.68 20.52
N HIS A 381 26.61 24.35 20.41
CA HIS A 381 27.83 23.65 20.02
C HIS A 381 28.11 23.74 18.51
N PHE A 382 27.09 24.09 17.72
CA PHE A 382 27.23 24.27 16.29
C PHE A 382 27.54 25.73 15.94
N VAL A 383 28.78 25.99 15.55
CA VAL A 383 29.30 27.33 15.25
C VAL A 383 30.15 27.30 13.98
N ALA A 384 30.06 28.37 13.20
CA ALA A 384 30.92 28.61 12.04
C ALA A 384 31.02 27.42 11.04
N GLY A 385 29.92 26.70 10.81
CA GLY A 385 29.86 25.60 9.86
C GLY A 385 30.47 24.28 10.35
N ASN A 386 30.82 24.15 11.63
CA ASN A 386 31.41 22.91 12.15
C ASN A 386 30.49 21.69 12.05
N TRP A 387 29.17 21.88 11.95
CA TRP A 387 28.20 20.79 11.76
C TRP A 387 28.39 20.05 10.42
N GLU A 388 29.01 20.68 9.43
CA GLU A 388 29.31 20.04 8.13
C GLU A 388 30.51 19.08 8.21
N GLN A 389 31.25 19.08 9.33
CA GLN A 389 32.41 18.21 9.51
C GLN A 389 31.96 16.80 9.89
N GLY A 390 32.42 15.80 9.13
CA GLY A 390 32.18 14.41 9.48
C GLY A 390 32.74 14.06 10.86
N GLY A 391 31.93 13.41 11.69
CA GLY A 391 32.32 13.02 13.06
C GLY A 391 32.08 14.09 14.13
N ILE A 392 31.38 15.19 13.82
CA ILE A 392 31.19 16.30 14.75
C ILE A 392 30.35 15.92 15.98
N ASP A 393 29.32 15.09 15.83
CA ASP A 393 28.48 14.64 16.94
C ASP A 393 29.31 13.83 17.95
N GLU A 394 30.12 12.89 17.46
CA GLU A 394 31.03 12.07 18.26
C GLU A 394 32.11 12.91 18.94
N TYR A 395 32.63 13.93 18.24
CA TYR A 395 33.58 14.88 18.81
C TYR A 395 32.95 15.67 19.97
N LEU A 396 31.74 16.20 19.79
CA LEU A 396 31.04 16.97 20.82
C LEU A 396 30.71 16.11 22.04
N LEU A 397 30.26 14.87 21.82
CA LEU A 397 30.04 13.89 22.90
C LEU A 397 31.34 13.58 23.65
N SER A 398 32.44 13.35 22.93
CA SER A 398 33.74 13.10 23.54
C SER A 398 34.26 14.30 24.35
N GLN A 399 34.07 15.53 23.87
CA GLN A 399 34.43 16.74 24.60
C GLN A 399 33.58 16.90 25.87
N ALA A 400 32.28 16.66 25.78
CA ALA A 400 31.36 16.80 26.91
C ALA A 400 31.53 15.70 27.97
N ALA A 401 32.05 14.54 27.60
CA ALA A 401 32.34 13.45 28.54
C ALA A 401 33.37 13.85 29.60
N GLY A 402 34.30 14.76 29.26
CA GLY A 402 35.27 15.33 30.19
C GLY A 402 36.05 14.28 31.00
N ASP A 403 36.32 14.60 32.28
CA ASP A 403 37.07 13.71 33.19
C ASP A 403 36.21 12.54 33.73
N ASP A 404 34.89 12.72 33.81
CA ASP A 404 33.95 11.67 34.27
C ASP A 404 33.71 10.59 33.20
N GLY A 405 34.11 10.86 31.95
CA GLY A 405 34.06 9.93 30.83
C GLY A 405 32.65 9.59 30.34
N LEU A 406 31.63 10.40 30.69
CA LEU A 406 30.22 10.10 30.43
C LEU A 406 29.48 11.24 29.74
N ALA A 407 29.03 10.99 28.51
CA ALA A 407 28.14 11.88 27.78
C ALA A 407 27.06 11.09 27.05
N ALA A 408 25.92 11.73 26.77
CA ALA A 408 24.80 11.10 26.09
C ALA A 408 24.17 12.06 25.09
N SER A 409 23.71 11.54 23.95
CA SER A 409 22.80 12.25 23.07
C SER A 409 21.33 11.97 23.44
N ARG A 410 20.39 12.69 22.82
CA ARG A 410 18.95 12.45 23.00
C ARG A 410 18.36 11.59 21.89
N PHE A 411 17.39 10.75 22.26
CA PHE A 411 16.51 10.06 21.32
C PHE A 411 15.50 11.03 20.71
N GLY A 412 15.19 10.89 19.43
CA GLY A 412 14.21 11.72 18.72
C GLY A 412 14.66 13.17 18.51
N GLU A 413 15.96 13.43 18.59
CA GLU A 413 16.52 14.76 18.34
C GLU A 413 16.90 14.90 16.86
N TYR A 414 16.54 16.04 16.25
CA TYR A 414 16.90 16.37 14.87
C TYR A 414 18.35 16.84 14.79
N ARG A 415 19.24 16.06 14.18
CA ARG A 415 20.67 16.37 14.06
C ARG A 415 20.96 17.41 13.01
N LEU A 416 21.52 18.56 13.40
CA LEU A 416 21.99 19.57 12.44
C LEU A 416 23.13 19.04 11.55
N SER A 417 24.00 18.22 12.12
CA SER A 417 25.14 17.59 11.44
C SER A 417 24.76 16.66 10.29
N ARG A 418 23.49 16.27 10.21
CA ARG A 418 22.93 15.43 9.15
C ARG A 418 22.30 16.25 8.02
N THR A 419 22.23 17.58 8.17
CA THR A 419 21.70 18.46 7.13
C THR A 419 22.73 18.70 6.03
N LEU A 420 22.25 18.82 4.79
CA LEU A 420 23.05 19.21 3.65
C LEU A 420 22.55 20.58 3.16
N PRO A 421 23.41 21.62 3.16
CA PRO A 421 23.06 22.91 2.59
C PRO A 421 22.60 22.78 1.14
N ASP A 422 21.58 23.57 0.76
CA ASP A 422 21.03 23.64 -0.60
C ASP A 422 20.58 22.29 -1.20
N CYS A 423 20.16 21.34 -0.36
CA CYS A 423 19.62 20.06 -0.79
C CYS A 423 18.09 20.10 -0.93
N ALA A 424 17.56 19.71 -2.09
CA ALA A 424 16.12 19.56 -2.32
C ALA A 424 15.55 18.26 -1.73
N LYS A 425 16.42 17.27 -1.44
CA LYS A 425 16.02 16.03 -0.78
C LYS A 425 16.05 16.23 0.73
N GLU A 426 14.96 15.85 1.36
CA GLU A 426 14.84 15.87 2.81
C GLU A 426 15.91 14.97 3.48
N PRO A 427 16.71 15.51 4.42
CA PRO A 427 17.76 14.75 5.07
C PRO A 427 17.24 13.90 6.24
N GLU A 428 17.82 12.73 6.41
CA GLU A 428 17.57 11.85 7.56
C GLU A 428 18.23 12.41 8.82
N THR A 429 17.50 13.28 9.52
CA THR A 429 17.98 14.04 10.68
C THR A 429 17.40 13.55 11.99
N PHE A 430 16.24 12.88 12.00
CA PHE A 430 15.58 12.45 13.22
C PHE A 430 16.22 11.18 13.78
N ALA A 431 16.90 11.29 14.93
CA ALA A 431 17.66 10.19 15.53
C ALA A 431 16.74 9.13 16.18
N LEU A 432 16.79 7.89 15.70
CA LEU A 432 16.09 6.73 16.27
C LEU A 432 16.99 5.89 17.20
N HIS A 433 18.02 6.53 17.77
CA HIS A 433 18.97 5.89 18.67
C HIS A 433 19.44 6.90 19.72
N VAL A 434 20.11 6.38 20.75
CA VAL A 434 20.89 7.16 21.72
C VAL A 434 22.35 6.79 21.53
N GLU A 435 23.22 7.79 21.53
CA GLU A 435 24.66 7.58 21.60
C GLU A 435 25.14 7.89 23.01
N LEU A 436 25.97 7.00 23.56
CA LEU A 436 26.59 7.12 24.86
C LEU A 436 28.10 7.07 24.71
N HIS A 437 28.78 8.12 25.18
CA HIS A 437 30.21 8.06 25.43
C HIS A 437 30.43 7.49 26.83
N VAL A 438 31.22 6.42 26.93
CA VAL A 438 31.53 5.73 28.20
C VAL A 438 33.01 5.39 28.27
N PRO A 439 33.61 5.21 29.46
CA PRO A 439 34.99 4.75 29.54
C PRO A 439 35.20 3.42 28.82
N ALA A 440 36.28 3.31 28.04
CA ALA A 440 36.60 2.06 27.33
C ALA A 440 36.79 0.90 28.32
N GLY A 441 36.28 -0.28 27.97
CA GLY A 441 36.31 -1.46 28.85
C GLY A 441 35.17 -1.51 29.89
N THR A 442 34.27 -0.52 29.91
CA THR A 442 33.07 -0.56 30.78
C THR A 442 32.27 -1.83 30.49
N ALA A 443 31.94 -2.59 31.54
CA ALA A 443 31.17 -3.83 31.40
C ALA A 443 29.71 -3.55 31.01
N LEU A 444 29.21 -4.22 29.96
CA LEU A 444 27.81 -4.20 29.53
C LEU A 444 27.10 -5.47 29.97
N HIS A 445 25.90 -5.31 30.51
CA HIS A 445 25.06 -6.39 30.99
C HIS A 445 23.71 -6.44 30.26
N ALA A 446 23.16 -7.63 30.03
CA ALA A 446 21.86 -7.79 29.40
C ALA A 446 20.76 -7.14 30.25
N PRO A 447 20.04 -6.12 29.77
CA PRO A 447 19.00 -5.46 30.57
C PRO A 447 17.74 -6.33 30.71
N PHE A 448 17.56 -7.34 29.86
CA PHE A 448 16.50 -8.35 29.96
C PHE A 448 17.00 -9.70 29.44
N SER A 449 16.27 -10.77 29.74
CA SER A 449 16.60 -12.10 29.23
C SER A 449 16.21 -12.22 27.76
N GLY A 450 17.02 -12.90 26.95
CA GLY A 450 16.74 -13.04 25.53
C GLY A 450 17.79 -13.85 24.77
N THR A 451 17.66 -13.86 23.46
CA THR A 451 18.64 -14.42 22.54
C THR A 451 19.62 -13.33 22.10
N LEU A 452 20.91 -13.60 22.21
CA LEU A 452 21.96 -12.67 21.82
C LEU A 452 22.52 -13.07 20.46
N ARG A 453 22.65 -12.11 19.54
CA ARG A 453 23.13 -12.35 18.18
C ARG A 453 24.09 -11.24 17.76
N LEU A 454 25.14 -11.58 17.02
CA LEU A 454 25.98 -10.60 16.33
C LEU A 454 25.44 -10.39 14.92
N THR A 455 25.15 -9.15 14.56
CA THR A 455 24.62 -8.78 13.24
C THR A 455 25.76 -8.53 12.25
N ALA A 456 25.44 -8.50 10.95
CA ALA A 456 26.43 -8.27 9.89
C ALA A 456 27.11 -6.89 9.97
N ASP A 457 26.43 -5.90 10.54
CA ASP A 457 26.95 -4.55 10.83
C ASP A 457 27.71 -4.48 12.18
N ALA A 458 28.16 -5.62 12.70
CA ALA A 458 28.91 -5.76 13.94
C ALA A 458 28.19 -5.22 15.20
N ALA A 459 26.87 -5.15 15.17
CA ALA A 459 26.06 -4.81 16.33
C ALA A 459 25.72 -6.05 17.15
N LEU A 460 25.64 -5.89 18.46
CA LEU A 460 25.11 -6.87 19.37
C LEU A 460 23.60 -6.68 19.50
N LEU A 461 22.83 -7.65 19.01
CA LEU A 461 21.36 -7.65 19.05
C LEU A 461 20.87 -8.61 20.14
N LEU A 462 20.22 -8.06 21.17
CA LEU A 462 19.53 -8.81 22.20
C LEU A 462 18.02 -8.84 21.89
N VAL A 463 17.50 -10.00 21.51
CA VAL A 463 16.09 -10.21 21.17
C VAL A 463 15.36 -10.84 22.35
N GLY A 464 14.43 -10.11 22.94
CA GLY A 464 13.51 -10.60 23.98
C GLY A 464 12.17 -11.02 23.39
N ASP A 465 11.18 -11.25 24.26
CA ASP A 465 9.86 -11.73 23.84
C ASP A 465 9.06 -10.69 23.03
N ALA A 466 9.13 -9.42 23.44
CA ALA A 466 8.33 -8.33 22.83
C ALA A 466 9.18 -7.16 22.33
N ILE A 467 10.47 -7.13 22.67
CA ILE A 467 11.38 -6.02 22.35
C ILE A 467 12.73 -6.55 21.90
N SER A 468 13.47 -5.76 21.14
CA SER A 468 14.87 -5.98 20.82
C SER A 468 15.71 -4.76 21.18
N LEU A 469 16.93 -5.00 21.63
CA LEU A 469 17.93 -3.99 21.92
C LEU A 469 19.15 -4.23 21.03
N LYS A 470 19.46 -3.27 20.17
CA LYS A 470 20.63 -3.28 19.30
C LYS A 470 21.69 -2.33 19.85
N LEU A 471 22.92 -2.81 19.94
CA LEU A 471 24.06 -2.12 20.54
C LEU A 471 25.24 -2.14 19.57
N TRP A 472 25.77 -0.97 19.21
CA TRP A 472 27.02 -0.85 18.46
C TRP A 472 28.14 -0.36 19.37
N GLY A 473 29.39 -0.59 18.96
CA GLY A 473 30.56 -0.22 19.76
C GLY A 473 30.83 -1.15 20.95
N VAL A 474 30.24 -2.35 20.93
CA VAL A 474 30.45 -3.38 21.97
C VAL A 474 31.51 -4.35 21.50
N LEU A 475 32.52 -4.59 22.34
CA LEU A 475 33.44 -5.72 22.23
C LEU A 475 32.77 -6.93 22.91
N PRO A 476 32.23 -7.89 22.15
CA PRO A 476 31.50 -9.00 22.75
C PRO A 476 32.44 -9.90 23.54
N ASP A 477 31.89 -10.55 24.57
CA ASP A 477 32.64 -11.56 25.31
C ASP A 477 32.94 -12.78 24.40
N ALA A 478 34.10 -13.42 24.60
CA ALA A 478 34.55 -14.55 23.77
C ALA A 478 33.63 -15.78 23.90
N SER A 479 32.83 -15.85 24.97
CA SER A 479 31.81 -16.88 25.21
C SER A 479 30.40 -16.31 25.08
N LEU A 480 30.07 -15.72 23.94
CA LEU A 480 28.68 -15.36 23.59
C LEU A 480 27.80 -16.62 23.65
N ALA A 481 26.97 -16.73 24.68
CA ALA A 481 25.91 -17.73 24.73
C ALA A 481 24.74 -17.26 23.87
N ASP A 482 24.12 -18.18 23.12
CA ASP A 482 22.93 -17.87 22.30
C ASP A 482 21.79 -17.31 23.15
N HIS A 483 21.65 -17.76 24.40
CA HIS A 483 20.68 -17.25 25.36
C HIS A 483 21.38 -16.66 26.59
N VAL A 484 20.92 -15.48 27.01
CA VAL A 484 21.43 -14.77 28.18
C VAL A 484 20.30 -14.40 29.13
N SER A 485 20.56 -14.49 30.43
CA SER A 485 19.66 -14.02 31.48
C SER A 485 19.84 -12.52 31.72
N ALA A 486 18.79 -11.84 32.14
CA ALA A 486 18.89 -10.46 32.62
C ALA A 486 20.00 -10.32 33.67
N GLY A 487 20.86 -9.30 33.52
CA GLY A 487 22.03 -9.03 34.35
C GLY A 487 23.30 -9.80 33.95
N ALA A 488 23.25 -10.72 32.99
CA ALA A 488 24.45 -11.42 32.50
C ALA A 488 25.40 -10.44 31.78
N LEU A 489 26.71 -10.62 31.95
CA LEU A 489 27.72 -9.88 31.19
C LEU A 489 27.63 -10.26 29.71
N ILE A 490 27.54 -9.28 28.82
CA ILE A 490 27.40 -9.50 27.37
C ILE A 490 28.56 -8.92 26.54
N GLY A 491 29.38 -8.06 27.14
CA GLY A 491 30.55 -7.48 26.49
C GLY A 491 31.11 -6.28 27.24
N GLN A 492 31.98 -5.54 26.55
CA GLN A 492 32.61 -4.32 27.06
C GLN A 492 32.47 -3.17 26.06
N GLY A 493 32.32 -1.94 26.56
CA GLY A 493 32.15 -0.76 25.72
C GLY A 493 33.46 -0.30 25.08
N GLY A 494 33.40 0.07 23.81
CA GLY A 494 34.55 0.53 23.02
C GLY A 494 34.85 2.04 23.13
N GLY A 495 34.14 2.78 23.98
CA GLY A 495 34.31 4.25 24.14
C GLY A 495 33.12 5.06 23.64
N SER A 496 32.55 4.67 22.50
CA SER A 496 31.23 5.14 22.02
C SER A 496 30.31 3.93 21.85
N LEU A 497 29.08 4.06 22.33
CA LEU A 497 28.03 3.07 22.25
C LEU A 497 26.81 3.70 21.58
N LEU A 498 26.28 3.06 20.53
CA LEU A 498 24.95 3.41 20.01
C LEU A 498 23.95 2.38 20.50
N LEU A 499 22.79 2.85 20.94
CA LEU A 499 21.72 2.03 21.52
C LEU A 499 20.42 2.32 20.79
N GLN A 500 19.77 1.24 20.35
CA GLN A 500 18.45 1.31 19.73
C GLN A 500 17.54 0.25 20.34
N LEU A 501 16.45 0.70 20.93
CA LEU A 501 15.40 -0.16 21.48
C LEU A 501 14.22 -0.19 20.50
N CYS A 502 13.76 -1.39 20.14
CA CYS A 502 12.65 -1.58 19.22
C CYS A 502 11.59 -2.48 19.84
N THR A 503 10.32 -2.09 19.67
CA THR A 503 9.16 -2.88 20.14
C THR A 503 8.67 -3.91 19.10
N ALA A 504 9.37 -4.02 17.98
CA ALA A 504 9.19 -5.07 17.00
C ALA A 504 10.47 -5.93 16.97
N PRO A 505 10.48 -7.13 17.56
CA PRO A 505 11.70 -7.88 17.85
C PRO A 505 12.50 -8.25 16.60
N ASP A 506 11.81 -8.49 15.48
CA ASP A 506 12.42 -8.84 14.19
C ASP A 506 12.79 -7.62 13.33
N LEU A 507 12.54 -6.40 13.83
CA LEU A 507 12.82 -5.18 13.10
C LEU A 507 14.18 -4.59 13.46
N SER A 508 14.93 -4.17 12.45
CA SER A 508 16.11 -3.29 12.60
C SER A 508 15.76 -1.91 12.03
N PRO A 509 15.34 -0.94 12.87
CA PRO A 509 15.10 0.42 12.41
C PRO A 509 16.38 1.06 11.87
N PRO A 510 16.27 2.06 10.96
CA PRO A 510 17.43 2.87 10.60
C PRO A 510 17.89 3.70 11.81
N LEU A 511 19.13 4.19 11.80
CA LEU A 511 19.63 5.07 12.86
C LEU A 511 19.00 6.47 12.81
N PHE A 512 18.61 6.89 11.60
CA PHE A 512 17.98 8.18 11.33
C PHE A 512 16.79 8.00 10.39
N THR A 513 15.83 8.91 10.47
CA THR A 513 14.72 9.01 9.51
C THR A 513 14.48 10.49 9.14
N THR A 514 13.67 10.72 8.11
CA THR A 514 13.29 12.07 7.68
C THR A 514 12.34 12.71 8.71
N PRO A 515 12.31 14.05 8.82
CA PRO A 515 11.34 14.76 9.65
C PRO A 515 9.86 14.58 9.29
N SER A 516 9.56 14.45 8.00
CA SER A 516 8.20 14.31 7.44
C SER A 516 7.47 13.05 7.83
#